data_AF-A0A927T430-F1
#
_entry.id   AF-A0A927T430-F1
#
_cell.length_a   1.000
_cell.length_b   1.000
_cell.length_c   1.000
_cell.angle_alpha   90.00
_cell.angle_beta   90.00
_cell.angle_gamma   90.00
#
_symmetry.space_group_name_H-M   'P 1'
#
loop_
_entity.id
_entity.type
_entity.pdbx_description
1 polymer ?
#
loop_
_entity_poly.entity_id
_entity_poly.type
_entity_poly.pdbx_seq_one_letter_code
_entity_poly.pdbx_strand_id
1 'polypeptide(L)'
;MRNSKRNNGIIKIIGELILKTLIITGGNLNKDFTKEYLKKYSFDLIIAVDKGLEVLDNLEVKPNYIVGDFDSINKKVLDKYKKYSSIKIMTLNPEKDFTDTHVALNVAIENKSKEIIILRRNRY
;
A
#
# COMPACT_ATOMS: atom_id res chain seq x y z
N MET A 1 -52.11 1.03 -16.47
CA MET A 1 -51.03 1.65 -15.68
C MET A 1 -50.03 0.55 -15.31
N ARG A 2 -48.81 0.56 -15.88
CA ARG A 2 -47.77 -0.45 -15.59
C ARG A 2 -47.03 -0.04 -14.32
N ASN A 3 -47.17 -0.84 -13.26
CA ASN A 3 -46.38 -0.69 -12.04
C ASN A 3 -44.96 -1.20 -12.28
N SER A 4 -44.03 -0.28 -12.53
CA SER A 4 -42.59 -0.55 -12.50
C SER A 4 -42.11 -0.51 -11.04
N LYS A 5 -42.05 -1.67 -10.40
CA LYS A 5 -41.29 -1.84 -9.15
C LYS A 5 -39.81 -1.57 -9.46
N ARG A 6 -39.30 -0.45 -8.97
CA ARG A 6 -37.85 -0.21 -8.91
C ARG A 6 -37.26 -1.22 -7.94
N ASN A 7 -36.54 -2.20 -8.46
CA ASN A 7 -35.72 -3.08 -7.65
C ASN A 7 -34.56 -2.23 -7.10
N ASN A 8 -34.59 -1.93 -5.81
CA ASN A 8 -33.43 -1.39 -5.11
C ASN A 8 -32.35 -2.48 -5.13
N GLY A 9 -31.39 -2.35 -6.04
CA GLY A 9 -30.34 -3.33 -6.33
C GLY A 9 -29.37 -3.49 -5.18
N ILE A 10 -29.77 -4.21 -4.14
CA ILE A 10 -28.86 -4.69 -3.10
C ILE A 10 -28.10 -5.89 -3.68
N ILE A 11 -26.84 -5.68 -4.04
CA ILE A 11 -25.93 -6.77 -4.37
C ILE A 11 -25.46 -7.38 -3.05
N LYS A 12 -25.95 -8.57 -2.74
CA LYS A 12 -25.49 -9.36 -1.60
C LYS A 12 -24.26 -10.16 -2.03
N ILE A 13 -23.07 -9.78 -1.56
CA ILE A 13 -21.86 -10.59 -1.77
C ILE A 13 -21.96 -11.83 -0.87
N ILE A 14 -21.92 -13.00 -1.49
CA ILE A 14 -22.01 -14.31 -0.81
C ILE A 14 -20.58 -14.86 -0.73
N GLY A 15 -19.80 -14.40 0.23
CA GLY A 15 -18.40 -14.80 0.43
C GLY A 15 -17.64 -13.84 1.36
N GLU A 16 -16.50 -14.28 1.90
CA GLU A 16 -15.58 -13.42 2.63
C GLU A 16 -14.79 -12.57 1.61
N LEU A 17 -14.83 -11.25 1.74
CA LEU A 17 -13.95 -10.37 0.95
C LEU A 17 -12.52 -10.57 1.45
N ILE A 18 -11.67 -11.16 0.61
CA ILE A 18 -10.26 -11.38 0.90
C ILE A 18 -9.51 -10.08 0.63
N LEU A 19 -9.10 -9.39 1.71
CA LEU A 19 -8.31 -8.18 1.60
C LEU A 19 -6.88 -8.53 1.19
N LYS A 20 -6.44 -7.98 0.05
CA LYS A 20 -5.09 -8.15 -0.50
C LYS A 20 -4.24 -6.92 -0.25
N THR A 21 -3.10 -7.14 0.40
CA THR A 21 -2.14 -6.08 0.73
C THR A 21 -0.85 -6.22 -0.06
N LEU A 22 -0.40 -5.11 -0.61
CA LEU A 22 0.91 -4.97 -1.23
C LEU A 22 1.82 -4.12 -0.34
N ILE A 23 2.97 -4.67 0.02
CA ILE A 23 4.06 -3.96 0.69
C ILE A 23 5.17 -3.73 -0.33
N ILE A 24 5.55 -2.47 -0.53
CA ILE A 24 6.65 -2.10 -1.42
C ILE A 24 7.80 -1.56 -0.57
N THR A 25 8.90 -2.28 -0.56
CA THR A 25 10.12 -1.88 0.18
C THR A 25 11.06 -1.06 -0.70
N GLY A 26 11.82 -0.18 -0.07
CA GLY A 26 12.84 0.62 -0.76
C GLY A 26 13.95 -0.17 -1.47
N GLY A 27 14.62 0.49 -2.40
CA GLY A 27 15.74 -0.02 -3.19
C GLY A 27 15.59 0.24 -4.68
N ASN A 28 16.56 -0.18 -5.50
CA ASN A 28 16.46 -0.18 -6.97
C ASN A 28 15.48 -1.27 -7.44
N LEU A 29 14.21 -1.15 -7.03
CA LEU A 29 13.11 -1.88 -7.66
C LEU A 29 13.03 -1.46 -9.12
N ASN A 30 12.90 -2.43 -10.01
CA ASN A 30 12.65 -2.15 -11.41
C ASN A 30 11.27 -1.49 -11.54
N LYS A 31 11.26 -0.24 -12.01
CA LYS A 31 10.03 0.59 -12.13
C LYS A 31 9.06 -0.01 -13.14
N ASP A 32 9.57 -0.52 -14.26
CA ASP A 32 8.74 -1.13 -15.30
C ASP A 32 8.06 -2.39 -14.81
N PHE A 33 8.83 -3.26 -14.13
CA PHE A 33 8.26 -4.45 -13.48
C PHE A 33 7.19 -4.08 -12.46
N THR A 34 7.47 -3.11 -11.58
CA THR A 34 6.51 -2.67 -10.54
C THR A 34 5.24 -2.12 -11.19
N LYS A 35 5.38 -1.34 -12.25
CA LYS A 35 4.27 -0.78 -13.02
C LYS A 35 3.42 -1.87 -13.68
N GLU A 36 4.05 -2.84 -14.33
CA GLU A 36 3.34 -3.97 -14.93
C GLU A 36 2.64 -4.83 -13.87
N TYR A 37 3.30 -5.05 -12.73
CA TYR A 37 2.73 -5.80 -11.62
C TYR A 37 1.48 -5.12 -11.05
N LEU A 38 1.53 -3.81 -10.81
CA LEU A 38 0.40 -3.00 -10.33
C LEU A 38 -0.74 -2.88 -11.36
N LYS A 39 -0.45 -3.03 -12.66
CA LYS A 39 -1.50 -3.10 -13.70
C LYS A 39 -2.16 -4.46 -13.77
N LYS A 40 -1.40 -5.53 -13.53
CA LYS A 40 -1.88 -6.91 -13.64
C LYS A 40 -2.66 -7.37 -12.41
N TYR A 41 -2.33 -6.85 -11.23
CA TYR A 41 -2.91 -7.24 -9.96
C TYR A 41 -3.53 -6.04 -9.23
N SER A 42 -4.71 -6.25 -8.65
CA SER A 42 -5.39 -5.26 -7.81
C SER A 42 -5.11 -5.50 -6.33
N PHE A 43 -4.91 -4.42 -5.58
CA PHE A 43 -4.67 -4.45 -4.14
C PHE A 43 -5.65 -3.52 -3.43
N ASP A 44 -6.20 -3.98 -2.32
CA ASP A 44 -7.10 -3.19 -1.48
C ASP A 44 -6.31 -2.25 -0.56
N LEU A 45 -5.08 -2.65 -0.23
CA LEU A 45 -4.19 -1.90 0.64
C LEU A 45 -2.76 -1.89 0.09
N ILE A 46 -2.18 -0.70 0.00
CA ILE A 46 -0.79 -0.50 -0.43
C ILE A 46 -0.02 0.18 0.70
N ILE A 47 1.07 -0.44 1.11
CA ILE A 47 1.97 0.04 2.15
C ILE A 47 3.33 0.35 1.51
N ALA A 48 3.74 1.61 1.55
CA ALA A 48 5.07 2.04 1.16
C ALA A 48 6.02 1.96 2.35
N VAL A 49 7.17 1.33 2.16
CA VAL A 49 8.22 1.24 3.18
C VAL A 49 9.48 1.96 2.68
N ASP A 50 9.95 2.96 3.43
CA ASP A 50 11.08 3.82 3.09
C ASP A 50 11.03 4.32 1.62
N LYS A 51 12.13 4.11 0.86
CA LYS A 51 12.23 4.47 -0.56
C LYS A 51 11.17 3.80 -1.45
N GLY A 52 10.41 2.84 -0.95
CA GLY A 52 9.23 2.31 -1.63
C GLY A 52 8.21 3.42 -1.94
N LEU A 53 8.17 4.47 -1.12
CA LEU A 53 7.36 5.66 -1.39
C LEU A 53 7.76 6.36 -2.68
N GLU A 54 9.06 6.49 -2.96
CA GLU A 54 9.54 7.14 -4.18
C GLU A 54 9.20 6.33 -5.43
N VAL A 55 9.21 5.00 -5.33
CA VAL A 55 8.77 4.13 -6.43
C VAL A 55 7.30 4.37 -6.73
N LEU A 56 6.44 4.41 -5.70
CA LEU A 56 5.02 4.70 -5.87
C LEU A 56 4.75 6.11 -6.39
N ASP A 57 5.47 7.12 -5.90
CA ASP A 57 5.36 8.51 -6.35
C ASP A 57 5.68 8.64 -7.84
N ASN A 58 6.76 7.98 -8.29
CA ASN A 58 7.14 7.93 -9.72
C ASN A 58 6.11 7.21 -10.60
N LEU A 59 5.36 6.27 -10.03
CA LEU A 59 4.32 5.53 -10.74
C LEU A 59 2.95 6.18 -10.63
N GLU A 60 2.86 7.33 -9.94
CA GLU A 60 1.62 8.04 -9.63
C GLU A 60 0.58 7.18 -8.89
N VAL A 61 1.06 6.19 -8.13
CA VAL A 61 0.23 5.31 -7.32
C VAL A 61 0.24 5.80 -5.88
N LYS A 62 -0.94 5.95 -5.29
CA LYS A 62 -1.09 6.49 -3.93
C LYS A 62 -1.09 5.34 -2.92
N PRO A 63 -0.17 5.31 -1.93
CA PRO A 63 -0.23 4.36 -0.84
C PRO A 63 -1.36 4.70 0.15
N ASN A 64 -1.79 3.70 0.91
CA ASN A 64 -2.67 3.86 2.06
C ASN A 64 -1.86 4.12 3.34
N TYR A 65 -0.73 3.43 3.48
CA TYR A 65 0.20 3.59 4.60
C TYR A 65 1.62 3.88 4.10
N ILE A 66 2.34 4.69 4.85
CA ILE A 66 3.75 4.98 4.65
C ILE A 66 4.47 4.67 5.97
N VAL A 67 5.46 3.79 5.93
CA VAL A 67 6.18 3.29 7.12
C VAL A 67 7.68 3.46 6.91
N GLY A 68 8.39 3.94 7.93
CA GLY A 68 9.86 4.06 7.87
C GLY A 68 10.43 5.11 8.83
N ASP A 69 11.75 5.15 8.94
CA ASP A 69 12.49 6.25 9.58
C ASP A 69 12.58 7.50 8.66
N PHE A 70 12.41 7.29 7.36
CA PHE A 70 12.47 8.30 6.29
C PHE A 70 13.81 9.04 6.15
N ASP A 71 14.89 8.54 6.76
CA ASP A 71 16.20 9.18 6.70
C ASP A 71 16.79 9.17 5.29
N SER A 72 16.36 8.20 4.48
CA SER A 72 16.87 7.98 3.13
C SER A 72 15.96 8.49 1.99
N ILE A 73 14.80 9.09 2.31
CA ILE A 73 13.80 9.56 1.34
C ILE A 73 13.97 11.05 1.04
N ASN A 74 13.68 11.46 -0.20
CA ASN A 74 13.52 12.88 -0.53
C ASN A 74 12.38 13.53 0.28
N LYS A 75 12.73 14.47 1.16
CA LYS A 75 11.77 15.22 2.00
C LYS A 75 10.61 15.84 1.23
N LYS A 76 10.82 16.29 -0.01
CA LYS A 76 9.74 16.85 -0.85
C LYS A 76 8.65 15.83 -1.17
N VAL A 77 9.03 14.57 -1.40
CA VAL A 77 8.09 13.48 -1.65
C VAL A 77 7.30 13.21 -0.38
N LEU A 78 7.98 13.05 0.77
CA LEU A 78 7.30 12.82 2.04
C LEU A 78 6.34 13.98 2.39
N ASP A 79 6.76 15.23 2.21
CA ASP A 79 5.96 16.41 2.50
C ASP A 79 4.75 16.57 1.56
N LYS A 80 4.84 16.10 0.31
CA LYS A 80 3.68 15.94 -0.57
C LYS A 80 2.65 15.01 0.07
N TYR A 81 3.09 13.88 0.61
CA TYR A 81 2.18 12.87 1.15
C TYR A 81 1.61 13.22 2.53
N LYS A 82 2.33 13.99 3.36
CA LYS A 82 1.82 14.53 4.63
C LYS A 82 0.56 15.39 4.49
N LYS A 83 0.30 15.96 3.30
CA LYS A 83 -0.87 16.80 3.04
C LYS A 83 -2.16 16.00 2.86
N TYR A 84 -2.08 14.68 2.64
CA TYR A 84 -3.25 13.84 2.45
C TYR A 84 -3.71 13.23 3.76
N SER A 85 -4.85 13.67 4.29
CA SER A 85 -5.48 13.10 5.49
C SER A 85 -5.88 11.63 5.35
N SER A 86 -6.05 11.14 4.12
CA SER A 86 -6.41 9.75 3.84
C SER A 86 -5.23 8.78 3.96
N ILE A 87 -3.99 9.28 4.05
CA ILE A 87 -2.78 8.45 4.11
C ILE A 87 -2.28 8.44 5.53
N LYS A 88 -2.05 7.26 6.08
CA LYS A 88 -1.47 7.11 7.42
C LYS A 88 0.05 7.00 7.31
N ILE A 89 0.75 7.90 7.97
CA ILE A 89 2.22 7.92 8.02
C ILE A 89 2.65 7.45 9.40
N MET A 90 3.47 6.41 9.45
CA MET A 90 4.01 5.81 10.67
C MET A 90 5.52 5.97 10.67
N THR A 91 6.00 6.97 11.42
CA THR A 91 7.44 7.18 11.62
C THR A 91 7.96 6.20 12.66
N LEU A 92 9.05 5.51 12.33
CA LEU A 92 9.70 4.57 13.24
C LEU A 92 10.87 5.23 13.95
N ASN A 93 11.01 4.87 15.24
CA ASN A 93 12.16 5.30 16.03
C ASN A 93 13.27 4.26 15.84
N PRO A 94 14.48 4.68 15.41
CA PRO A 94 15.61 3.77 15.14
C PRO A 94 16.09 2.99 16.37
N GLU A 95 15.73 3.41 17.59
CA GLU A 95 16.06 2.71 18.84
C GLU A 95 15.23 1.43 19.08
N LYS A 96 14.14 1.22 18.34
CA LYS A 96 13.33 0.00 18.45
C LYS A 96 13.78 -1.00 17.39
N ASP A 97 14.14 -2.22 17.81
CA ASP A 97 14.61 -3.34 16.97
C ASP A 97 13.63 -3.84 15.88
N PHE A 98 12.51 -3.15 15.63
CA PHE A 98 11.56 -3.53 14.60
C PHE A 98 11.97 -2.90 13.26
N THR A 99 12.44 -3.73 12.34
CA THR A 99 12.69 -3.28 10.96
C THR A 99 11.40 -2.75 10.34
N ASP A 100 11.49 -1.79 9.43
CA ASP A 100 10.34 -1.12 8.81
C ASP A 100 9.34 -2.09 8.14
N THR A 101 9.86 -3.20 7.60
CA THR A 101 9.05 -4.28 7.00
C THR A 101 8.22 -5.05 8.02
N HIS A 102 8.72 -5.25 9.25
CA HIS A 102 7.95 -5.91 10.32
C HIS A 102 6.74 -5.07 10.72
N VAL A 103 6.92 -3.74 10.82
CA VAL A 103 5.80 -2.83 11.11
C VAL A 103 4.80 -2.82 9.96
N ALA A 104 5.27 -2.78 8.70
CA ALA A 104 4.39 -2.88 7.54
C ALA A 104 3.58 -4.18 7.53
N LEU A 105 4.18 -5.30 7.94
CA LEU A 105 3.49 -6.58 8.07
C LEU A 105 2.43 -6.53 9.18
N ASN A 106 2.75 -5.96 10.33
CA ASN A 106 1.79 -5.78 11.42
C ASN A 106 0.60 -4.91 10.99
N VAL A 107 0.85 -3.82 10.27
CA VAL A 107 -0.20 -2.98 9.69
C VAL A 107 -1.10 -3.81 8.76
N ALA A 108 -0.52 -4.65 7.90
CA ALA A 108 -1.32 -5.51 7.03
C ALA A 108 -2.20 -6.50 7.84
N ILE A 109 -1.64 -7.12 8.88
CA ILE A 109 -2.35 -8.06 9.77
C ILE A 109 -3.48 -7.36 10.54
N GLU A 110 -3.22 -6.18 11.11
CA GLU A 110 -4.20 -5.37 11.83
C GLU A 110 -5.37 -4.94 10.94
N ASN A 111 -5.10 -4.68 9.66
CA ASN A 111 -6.14 -4.41 8.66
C ASN A 111 -6.84 -5.69 8.15
N LYS A 112 -6.61 -6.86 8.78
CA LYS A 112 -7.22 -8.17 8.44
C LYS A 112 -6.89 -8.65 7.02
N SER A 113 -5.72 -8.29 6.52
CA SER A 113 -5.23 -8.80 5.23
C SER A 113 -5.11 -10.32 5.26
N LYS A 114 -5.65 -10.98 4.24
CA LYS A 114 -5.58 -12.43 4.08
C LYS A 114 -4.50 -12.85 3.09
N GLU A 115 -4.11 -11.93 2.21
CA GLU A 115 -3.02 -12.10 1.25
C GLU A 115 -2.08 -10.91 1.38
N ILE A 116 -0.80 -11.18 1.60
CA ILE A 116 0.23 -10.15 1.77
C ILE A 116 1.35 -10.45 0.79
N ILE A 117 1.61 -9.50 -0.09
CA ILE A 117 2.65 -9.59 -1.12
C ILE A 117 3.69 -8.52 -0.82
N ILE A 118 4.97 -8.93 -0.81
CA ILE A 118 6.09 -8.04 -0.57
C ILE A 118 6.91 -7.93 -1.85
N LEU A 119 6.94 -6.73 -2.42
CA LEU A 119 7.84 -6.40 -3.52
C LEU A 119 9.12 -5.81 -2.95
N ARG A 120 10.23 -6.53 -3.17
CA ARG A 120 11.58 -6.13 -2.77
C ARG A 120 12.55 -6.23 -3.94
N ARG A 121 13.69 -5.53 -3.83
CA ARG A 121 14.78 -5.60 -4.82
C ARG A 121 15.19 -7.06 -5.05
N ASN A 122 15.29 -7.46 -6.32
CA ASN A 122 15.94 -8.72 -6.69
C ASN A 122 17.46 -8.51 -6.67
N ARG A 123 18.19 -9.31 -5.89
CA ARG A 123 19.67 -9.28 -5.92
C ARG A 123 20.11 -10.30 -6.96
N TYR A 124 20.47 -9.82 -8.15
CA TYR A 124 21.36 -10.54 -9.06
C TYR A 124 22.62 -9.70 -9.22
#